data_AF-F3FGG5-F1
#
_entry.id   AF-F3FGG5-F1
#
_cell.length_a   1.000
_cell.length_b   1.000
_cell.length_c   1.000
_cell.angle_alpha   90.00
_cell.angle_beta   90.00
_cell.angle_gamma   90.00
#
_symmetry.space_group_name_H-M   'P 1'
#
loop_
_entity.id
_entity.type
_entity.pdbx_description
1 polymer ?
#
loop_
_entity_poly.entity_id
_entity_poly.type
_entity_poly.pdbx_seq_one_letter_code
_entity_poly.pdbx_strand_id
1 'polypeptide(L)' 'MGAQWKVKHKEAAANAKGRTFGKLSKEIMIAARAGADPDMNSRLR' A
#
# COMPACT_ATOMS: atom_id res chain seq x y z
N MET A 1 21.17 19.06 17.50
CA MET A 1 20.70 17.69 17.17
C MET A 1 19.38 17.29 17.87
N GLY A 2 18.51 18.21 18.34
CA GLY A 2 17.27 17.86 19.07
C GLY A 2 15.97 17.82 18.26
N ALA A 3 15.96 18.35 17.03
CA ALA A 3 14.75 18.48 16.20
C ALA A 3 14.51 17.29 15.24
N GLN A 4 15.54 16.47 15.00
CA GLN A 4 15.48 15.41 13.98
C GLN A 4 14.61 14.22 14.39
N TRP A 5 14.46 13.98 15.70
CA TRP A 5 13.64 12.86 16.20
C TRP A 5 12.15 13.07 15.96
N LYS A 6 11.65 14.29 16.19
CA LYS A 6 10.22 14.62 16.02
C LYS A 6 9.78 14.58 14.56
N VAL A 7 10.67 14.92 13.62
CA VAL A 7 10.39 14.87 12.18
C VAL A 7 10.31 13.42 11.68
N LYS A 8 11.26 12.56 12.07
CA LYS A 8 11.29 11.14 11.69
C LYS A 8 10.02 10.37 12.07
N HIS A 9 9.44 10.64 13.24
CA HIS A 9 8.22 9.95 13.69
C HIS A 9 6.99 10.40 12.89
N LYS A 10 6.91 11.68 12.53
CA LYS A 10 5.83 12.23 11.71
C LYS A 10 5.90 11.68 10.28
N GLU A 11 7.10 11.56 9.72
CA GLU A 11 7.33 10.91 8.43
C GLU A 11 6.99 9.42 8.45
N ALA A 12 7.39 8.68 9.49
CA ALA A 12 7.07 7.25 9.59
C ALA A 12 5.55 6.99 9.60
N ALA A 13 4.78 7.81 10.31
CA ALA A 13 3.32 7.73 10.34
C ALA A 13 2.69 8.09 8.99
N ALA A 14 3.23 9.09 8.29
CA ALA A 14 2.77 9.46 6.95
C ALA A 14 3.10 8.38 5.91
N ASN A 15 4.29 7.77 6.00
CA ASN A 15 4.78 6.76 5.08
C ASN A 15 4.14 5.37 5.31
N ALA A 16 3.56 5.15 6.49
CA ALA A 16 2.82 3.92 6.78
C ALA A 16 1.64 3.72 5.81
N LYS A 17 0.87 4.79 5.51
CA LYS A 17 -0.24 4.73 4.55
C LYS A 17 0.26 4.49 3.12
N GLY A 18 1.33 5.17 2.71
CA GLY A 18 1.95 4.98 1.39
C GLY A 18 2.46 3.55 1.17
N ARG A 19 3.05 2.95 2.22
CA ARG A 19 3.52 1.56 2.18
C ARG A 19 2.36 0.56 2.05
N THR A 20 1.25 0.79 2.74
CA THR A 20 0.07 -0.06 2.64
C THR A 20 -0.56 0.05 1.25
N PHE A 21 -0.71 1.27 0.73
CA PHE A 21 -1.26 1.48 -0.62
C PHE A 21 -0.37 0.84 -1.69
N GLY A 22 0.96 0.97 -1.59
CA GLY A 22 1.89 0.34 -2.53
C GLY A 22 1.80 -1.20 -2.53
N LYS A 23 1.58 -1.83 -1.38
CA LYS A 23 1.36 -3.28 -1.27
C LYS A 23 0.03 -3.69 -1.92
N LEU A 24 -1.06 -3.01 -1.57
CA LEU A 24 -2.39 -3.28 -2.13
C LEU A 24 -2.41 -3.12 -3.65
N SER A 25 -1.81 -2.04 -4.18
CA SER A 25 -1.71 -1.84 -5.63
C SER A 25 -0.96 -2.98 -6.34
N LYS A 26 0.12 -3.49 -5.74
CA LYS A 26 0.87 -4.62 -6.30
C LYS A 26 0.06 -5.92 -6.25
N GLU A 27 -0.69 -6.17 -5.18
CA GLU A 27 -1.57 -7.33 -5.05
C GLU A 27 -2.70 -7.31 -6.09
N ILE A 28 -3.35 -6.15 -6.28
CA ILE A 28 -4.37 -5.96 -7.31
C ILE A 28 -3.78 -6.21 -8.71
N MET A 29 -2.59 -5.66 -9.01
CA MET A 29 -1.92 -5.89 -10.30
C MET A 29 -1.61 -7.36 -10.55
N ILE A 30 -1.20 -8.12 -9.53
CA ILE A 30 -0.92 -9.55 -9.66
C ILE A 30 -2.21 -10.35 -9.82
N ALA A 31 -3.24 -10.06 -9.01
CA ALA A 31 -4.53 -10.72 -9.08
C ALA A 31 -5.21 -10.50 -10.44
N ALA A 32 -5.10 -9.28 -11.00
CA ALA A 32 -5.67 -8.93 -12.30
C ALA A 32 -5.02 -9.68 -13.49
N ARG A 33 -3.80 -10.23 -13.34
CA ARG A 33 -3.17 -11.08 -14.39
C ARG A 33 -3.94 -12.37 -14.63
N ALA A 34 -4.65 -12.87 -13.63
CA ALA A 34 -5.48 -14.07 -13.75
C ALA A 34 -6.88 -13.76 -14.34
N GLY A 35 -7.21 -12.49 -14.53
CA GLY A 35 -8.52 -12.01 -14.98
C GLY A 35 -8.83 -10.67 -14.32
N ALA A 36 -9.18 -9.67 -15.14
CA ALA A 36 -9.38 -8.30 -14.70
C ALA A 36 -10.77 -8.03 -14.10
N ASP A 37 -11.69 -9.00 -14.18
CA ASP A 37 -13.05 -8.87 -13.68
C ASP A 37 -13.12 -9.23 -12.18
N PRO A 38 -13.41 -8.26 -11.29
CA PRO A 38 -13.52 -8.52 -9.86
C PRO A 38 -14.73 -9.37 -9.50
N ASP A 39 -15.75 -9.43 -10.35
CA ASP A 39 -16.93 -10.24 -10.07
C ASP A 39 -16.69 -11.74 -10.27
N MET A 40 -15.78 -12.06 -11.18
CA MET A 40 -15.34 -13.42 -11.48
C MET A 40 -14.02 -13.81 -10.78
N ASN A 41 -13.30 -12.84 -10.20
CA ASN A 41 -12.02 -13.07 -9.54
C ASN A 41 -12.08 -12.73 -8.03
N SER A 42 -12.24 -13.76 -7.21
CA SER A 42 -12.32 -13.64 -5.75
C SER A 42 -11.07 -13.03 -5.09
N ARG A 43 -9.93 -12.90 -5.81
CA ARG A 43 -8.71 -12.26 -5.30
C ARG A 43 -8.70 -10.74 -5.48
N LEU A 44 -9.68 -10.18 -6.20
CA LEU A 44 -9.86 -8.75 -6.41
C LEU A 44 -10.94 -8.13 -5.51
N ARG A 45 -11.67 -8.96 -4.73
CA ARG A 45 -12.68 -8.56 -3.74
C ARG A 45 -12.09 -8.63 -2.33
#